data_AF-A0A917PGA3-F1
#
_entry.id   AF-A0A917PGA3-F1
#
_cell.length_a   1.000
_cell.length_b   1.000
_cell.length_c   1.000
_cell.angle_alpha   90.00
_cell.angle_beta   90.00
_cell.angle_gamma   90.00
#
_symmetry.space_group_name_H-M   'P 1'
#
loop_
_entity.id
_entity.type
_entity.pdbx_description
1 polymer ?
#
loop_
_entity_poly.entity_id
_entity_poly.type
_entity_poly.pdbx_seq_one_letter_code
_entity_poly.pdbx_strand_id
1 'polypeptide(L)'
;MRAYLPSSIVWKQLQTYGTRQHLDIDAVGVPDAWITARAQASAGQISKTTVAYTVTGTAHRDGTWNREPVESSRRVSFTVFIDCPTGEPCRLLRLSRPDAPLQ
;
A
#
# COMPACT_ATOMS: atom_id res chain seq x y z
N MET A 1 -9.98 -15.86 -21.11
CA MET A 1 -9.36 -15.38 -19.85
C MET A 1 -8.17 -14.51 -20.21
N ARG A 2 -8.20 -13.19 -19.99
CA ARG A 2 -7.03 -12.34 -20.23
C ARG A 2 -6.06 -12.58 -19.07
N ALA A 3 -4.94 -13.24 -19.34
CA ALA A 3 -3.91 -13.43 -18.33
C ALA A 3 -3.26 -12.05 -18.06
N TYR A 4 -3.68 -11.40 -16.96
CA TYR A 4 -3.03 -10.20 -16.44
C TYR A 4 -1.60 -10.47 -15.98
N LEU A 5 -1.29 -11.75 -15.72
CA LEU A 5 0.03 -12.19 -15.34
C LEU A 5 0.89 -12.45 -16.59
N PRO A 6 2.14 -11.97 -16.61
CA PRO A 6 3.10 -12.29 -17.67
C PRO A 6 3.31 -13.79 -17.83
N SER A 7 3.69 -14.22 -19.05
CA SER A 7 4.15 -15.58 -19.28
C SER A 7 5.48 -15.84 -18.56
N SER A 8 5.86 -17.11 -18.39
CA SER A 8 7.14 -17.49 -17.78
C SER A 8 8.36 -16.91 -18.51
N ILE A 9 8.29 -16.77 -19.84
CA ILE A 9 9.34 -16.14 -20.65
C ILE A 9 9.46 -14.65 -20.30
N VAL A 10 8.33 -13.95 -20.21
CA VAL A 10 8.32 -12.53 -19.84
C VAL A 10 8.81 -12.34 -18.40
N TRP A 11 8.45 -13.24 -17.48
CA TRP A 11 8.98 -13.21 -16.12
C TRP A 11 10.50 -13.32 -16.07
N LYS A 12 11.11 -14.25 -16.82
CA LYS A 12 12.57 -14.38 -16.92
C LYS A 12 13.22 -13.10 -17.46
N GLN A 13 12.60 -12.46 -18.44
CA GLN A 13 13.08 -11.18 -18.97
C GLN A 13 12.96 -10.06 -17.91
N LEU A 14 11.85 -9.97 -17.19
CA LEU A 14 11.65 -8.94 -16.16
C LEU A 14 12.66 -9.06 -15.01
N GLN A 15 13.09 -10.28 -14.66
CA GLN A 15 14.09 -10.51 -13.62
C GLN A 15 15.46 -9.89 -13.95
N THR A 16 15.82 -9.72 -15.24
CA THR A 16 17.12 -9.15 -15.63
C THR A 16 17.23 -7.66 -15.33
N TYR A 17 16.09 -6.96 -15.17
CA TYR A 17 16.08 -5.56 -14.72
C TYR A 17 16.51 -5.41 -13.26
N GLY A 18 16.68 -6.51 -12.51
CA GLY A 18 17.21 -6.48 -11.15
C GLY A 18 16.44 -5.56 -10.19
N THR A 19 15.14 -5.36 -10.44
CA THR A 19 14.36 -4.32 -9.75
C THR A 19 14.31 -4.60 -8.25
N ARG A 20 14.79 -3.64 -7.46
CA ARG A 20 14.63 -3.61 -6.00
C ARG A 20 13.74 -2.43 -5.65
N GLN A 21 12.85 -2.63 -4.68
CA GLN A 21 11.92 -1.61 -4.23
C GLN A 21 11.91 -1.58 -2.71
N HIS A 22 11.98 -0.38 -2.15
CA HIS A 22 11.84 -0.14 -0.73
C HIS A 22 10.98 1.10 -0.49
N LEU A 23 10.43 1.20 0.71
CA LEU A 23 9.60 2.31 1.14
C LEU A 23 10.14 2.80 2.47
N ASP A 24 10.60 4.04 2.49
CA ASP A 24 10.95 4.73 3.72
C ASP A 24 9.68 5.39 4.26
N ILE A 25 9.29 5.03 5.47
CA ILE A 25 8.07 5.54 6.11
C ILE A 25 8.43 6.80 6.90
N ASP A 26 7.84 7.93 6.50
CA ASP A 26 8.03 9.21 7.17
C ASP A 26 7.07 9.34 8.37
N ALA A 27 5.79 8.96 8.16
CA ALA A 27 4.77 9.05 9.20
C ALA A 27 3.64 8.04 8.99
N VAL A 28 3.00 7.69 10.10
CA VAL A 28 1.79 6.88 10.16
C VAL A 28 0.82 7.53 11.14
N GLY A 29 -0.41 7.81 10.71
CA GLY A 29 -1.40 8.47 11.56
C GLY A 29 -2.82 8.12 11.16
N VAL A 30 -3.75 8.26 12.10
CA VAL A 30 -5.19 8.13 11.82
C VAL A 30 -5.65 9.42 11.15
N PRO A 31 -6.19 9.40 9.91
CA PRO A 31 -6.63 10.61 9.24
C PRO A 31 -7.94 11.13 9.85
N ASP A 32 -8.15 12.45 9.87
CA ASP A 32 -9.39 13.06 10.39
C ASP A 32 -10.65 12.54 9.68
N ALA A 33 -10.52 12.27 8.38
CA ALA A 33 -11.55 11.64 7.56
C ALA A 33 -12.04 10.29 8.13
N TRP A 34 -11.16 9.55 8.82
CA TRP A 34 -11.54 8.29 9.48
C TRP A 34 -12.45 8.52 10.68
N ILE A 35 -12.22 9.58 11.46
CA ILE A 35 -13.07 9.96 12.59
C ILE A 35 -14.49 10.24 12.08
N THR A 36 -14.59 11.02 11.00
CA THR A 36 -15.85 11.33 10.32
C THR A 36 -16.52 10.06 9.76
N ALA A 37 -15.77 9.22 9.03
CA ALA A 37 -16.29 7.97 8.46
C ALA A 37 -16.82 7.01 9.54
N ARG A 38 -16.15 6.94 10.70
CA ARG A 38 -16.62 6.15 11.84
C ARG A 38 -17.90 6.72 12.46
N ALA A 39 -18.02 8.03 12.58
CA ALA A 39 -19.20 8.68 13.12
C ALA A 39 -20.43 8.52 12.20
N GLN A 40 -20.21 8.44 10.89
CA GLN A 40 -21.26 8.29 9.87
C GLN A 40 -21.65 6.83 9.58
N ALA A 41 -20.87 5.86 10.09
CA ALA A 41 -21.14 4.45 9.84
C ALA A 41 -22.41 3.98 10.56
N SER A 42 -23.20 3.14 9.88
CA SER A 42 -24.34 2.48 10.52
C SER A 42 -23.86 1.52 11.62
N ALA A 43 -24.71 1.26 12.62
CA ALA A 43 -24.40 0.34 13.69
C ALA A 43 -23.99 -1.04 13.13
N GLY A 44 -22.82 -1.54 13.54
CA GLY A 44 -22.27 -2.83 13.10
C GLY A 44 -21.61 -2.82 11.72
N GLN A 45 -21.63 -1.72 10.97
CA GLN A 45 -21.00 -1.63 9.65
C GLN A 45 -19.46 -1.66 9.73
N ILE A 46 -18.90 -1.07 10.78
CA ILE A 46 -17.46 -1.04 11.06
C ILE A 46 -17.24 -1.68 12.42
N SER A 47 -16.32 -2.65 12.51
CA SER A 47 -15.97 -3.28 13.79
C SER A 47 -15.34 -2.24 14.72
N LYS A 48 -15.54 -2.39 16.03
CA LYS A 48 -14.95 -1.52 17.05
C LYS A 48 -13.42 -1.55 17.02
N THR A 49 -12.83 -2.62 16.50
CA THR A 49 -11.39 -2.86 16.38
C THR A 49 -10.82 -2.46 15.02
N THR A 50 -11.65 -1.90 14.13
CA THR A 50 -11.21 -1.41 12.83
C THR A 50 -10.65 0.00 12.95
N VAL A 51 -9.53 0.25 12.28
CA VAL A 51 -8.88 1.56 12.20
C VAL A 51 -8.28 1.78 10.81
N ALA A 52 -8.29 3.02 10.35
CA ALA A 52 -7.58 3.44 9.15
C ALA A 52 -6.31 4.22 9.54
N TYR A 53 -5.19 3.86 8.93
CA TYR A 53 -3.93 4.59 9.05
C TYR A 53 -3.50 5.12 7.69
N THR A 54 -3.27 6.43 7.60
CA THR A 54 -2.59 7.04 6.47
C THR A 54 -1.09 6.98 6.72
N VAL A 55 -0.39 6.38 5.76
CA VAL A 55 1.06 6.29 5.70
C VAL A 55 1.54 7.34 4.69
N THR A 56 2.57 8.10 5.06
CA THR A 56 3.33 8.95 4.15
C THR A 56 4.78 8.48 4.15
N GLY A 57 5.42 8.52 2.99
CA GLY A 57 6.78 8.05 2.86
C GLY A 57 7.40 8.39 1.51
N THR A 58 8.60 7.87 1.30
CA THR A 58 9.30 7.92 0.01
C THR A 58 9.48 6.51 -0.53
N ALA A 59 8.90 6.25 -1.70
CA ALA A 59 9.06 5.00 -2.43
C ALA A 59 10.30 5.09 -3.31
N HIS A 60 11.21 4.15 -3.14
CA HIS A 60 12.44 4.02 -3.90
C HIS A 60 12.38 2.79 -4.80
N ARG A 61 12.95 2.93 -5.99
CA ARG A 61 13.09 1.84 -6.95
C ARG A 61 14.45 1.91 -7.62
N ASP A 62 15.18 0.82 -7.51
CA ASP A 62 16.48 0.62 -8.13
C ASP A 62 16.36 -0.47 -9.20
N GLY A 63 17.18 -0.42 -10.23
CA GLY A 63 17.26 -1.47 -11.23
C GLY A 63 18.35 -1.21 -12.26
N THR A 64 18.33 -1.99 -13.32
CA THR A 64 19.28 -1.91 -14.43
C THR A 64 18.51 -1.73 -15.74
N TRP A 65 18.89 -0.75 -16.55
CA TRP A 65 18.36 -0.53 -17.90
C TRP A 65 19.51 -0.41 -18.89
N ASN A 66 19.53 -1.21 -19.97
CA ASN A 66 20.65 -1.26 -20.93
C ASN A 66 22.04 -1.45 -20.30
N ARG A 67 22.12 -2.20 -19.18
CA ARG A 67 23.32 -2.42 -18.35
C ARG A 67 23.73 -1.23 -17.46
N GLU A 68 23.01 -0.12 -17.51
CA GLU A 68 23.24 1.03 -16.63
C GLU A 68 22.32 0.97 -15.41
N PRO A 69 22.82 1.26 -14.19
CA PRO A 69 21.97 1.44 -13.02
C PRO A 69 20.98 2.58 -13.23
N VAL A 70 19.74 2.37 -12.80
CA VAL A 70 18.69 3.40 -12.79
C VAL A 70 17.99 3.40 -11.45
N GLU A 71 17.72 4.60 -10.95
CA GLU A 71 17.07 4.82 -9.66
C GLU A 71 15.91 5.80 -9.83
N SER A 72 14.84 5.60 -9.08
CA SER A 72 13.78 6.60 -8.93
C SER A 72 13.31 6.66 -7.48
N SER A 73 12.99 7.87 -7.04
CA SER A 73 12.47 8.13 -5.71
C SER A 73 11.29 9.08 -5.84
N ARG A 74 10.20 8.78 -5.14
CA ARG A 74 9.01 9.63 -5.15
C ARG A 74 8.30 9.60 -3.81
N ARG A 75 7.73 10.73 -3.41
CA ARG A 75 6.80 10.75 -2.27
C ARG A 75 5.58 9.91 -2.60
N VAL A 76 5.06 9.24 -1.58
CA VAL A 76 3.86 8.43 -1.66
C VAL A 76 3.01 8.64 -0.41
N SER A 77 1.69 8.61 -0.59
CA SER A 77 0.76 8.50 0.53
C SER A 77 -0.38 7.53 0.22
N PHE A 78 -0.74 6.70 1.19
CA PHE A 78 -1.82 5.72 1.06
C PHE A 78 -2.43 5.40 2.42
N THR A 79 -3.64 4.84 2.43
CA THR A 79 -4.35 4.47 3.65
C THR A 79 -4.53 2.95 3.73
N VAL A 80 -4.19 2.41 4.88
CA VAL A 80 -4.36 1.00 5.26
C VAL A 80 -5.53 0.90 6.22
N PHE A 81 -6.55 0.11 5.87
CA PHE A 81 -7.67 -0.20 6.74
C PHE A 81 -7.43 -1.58 7.33
N ILE A 82 -7.25 -1.64 8.64
CA ILE A 82 -6.99 -2.88 9.36
C ILE A 82 -8.04 -3.11 10.43
N ASP A 83 -8.26 -4.39 10.74
CA ASP A 83 -9.07 -4.81 11.88
C ASP A 83 -8.22 -5.73 12.74
N CYS A 84 -8.10 -5.39 14.03
CA CYS A 84 -7.25 -6.08 14.98
C CYS A 84 -8.06 -6.52 16.22
N PRO A 85 -8.83 -7.61 16.13
CA PRO A 85 -9.57 -8.14 17.26
C PRO A 85 -8.62 -8.67 18.33
N THR A 86 -9.02 -8.58 19.60
CA THR A 86 -8.24 -9.16 20.70
C THR A 86 -8.19 -10.68 20.57
N GLY A 87 -6.97 -11.25 20.56
CA GLY A 87 -6.78 -12.71 20.47
C GLY A 87 -6.77 -13.26 19.04
N GLU A 88 -6.89 -12.41 18.02
CA GLU A 88 -6.81 -12.78 16.60
C GLU A 88 -5.74 -11.97 15.87
N PRO A 89 -5.13 -12.50 14.80
CA PRO A 89 -4.25 -11.72 13.95
C PRO A 89 -4.96 -10.52 13.33
N CYS A 90 -4.25 -9.39 13.24
CA CYS A 90 -4.73 -8.25 12.46
C CYS A 90 -4.94 -8.66 11.00
N ARG A 91 -6.03 -8.19 10.41
CA ARG A 91 -6.36 -8.42 9.00
C ARG A 91 -6.41 -7.10 8.23
N LEU A 92 -5.83 -7.12 7.03
CA LEU A 92 -5.98 -6.03 6.06
C LEU A 92 -7.38 -6.12 5.45
N LEU A 93 -8.20 -5.10 5.66
CA LEU A 93 -9.53 -5.01 5.05
C LEU A 93 -9.47 -4.35 3.68
N ARG A 94 -8.67 -3.29 3.56
CA ARG A 94 -8.53 -2.51 2.33
C ARG A 94 -7.20 -1.78 2.35
N LEU A 95 -6.60 -1.69 1.17
CA LEU A 95 -5.48 -0.79 0.89
C LEU A 95 -5.95 0.23 -0.16
N SER A 96 -5.72 1.52 0.09
CA SER A 96 -5.99 2.53 -0.92
C SER A 96 -4.97 2.44 -2.05
N ARG A 97 -5.27 3.08 -3.19
CA ARG A 97 -4.25 3.27 -4.22
C ARG A 97 -3.14 4.18 -3.68
N PRO A 98 -1.88 4.00 -4.12
CA PRO A 98 -0.84 5.00 -3.92
C PRO A 98 -1.32 6.37 -4.39
N ASP A 99 -0.98 7.40 -3.62
CA ASP A 99 -1.30 8.81 -3.87
C ASP A 99 -2.80 9.13 -3.87
N ALA A 100 -3.60 8.23 -3.30
CA ALA A 100 -5.02 8.42 -3.05
C ALA A 100 -5.38 7.96 -1.61
N PRO A 101 -4.80 8.58 -0.57
CA PRO A 101 -5.17 8.31 0.82
C PRO A 101 -6.62 8.75 1.09
N LEU A 102 -7.19 8.29 2.20
CA LEU A 102 -8.49 8.74 2.67
C LEU A 102 -8.44 10.26 2.93
N GLN A 103 -9.44 10.99 2.39
CA GLN A 103 -9.64 12.43 2.52
C GLN A 103 -10.97 12.71 3.20
#